data_AF-A0A2A4CHX8-F1
#
_entry.id   AF-A0A2A4CHX8-F1
#
_cell.length_a   1.000
_cell.length_b   1.000
_cell.length_c   1.000
_cell.angle_alpha   90.00
_cell.angle_beta   90.00
_cell.angle_gamma   90.00
#
_symmetry.space_group_name_H-M   'P 1'
#
loop_
_entity.id
_entity.type
_entity.pdbx_description
1 polymer ?
#
loop_
_entity_poly.entity_id
_entity_poly.type
_entity_poly.pdbx_seq_one_letter_code
_entity_poly.pdbx_strand_id
1 'polypeptide(L)' 'MGIYLPRVINVIEIDSGLVRDVMENPSYYSYPFLTIAFAAKRNGIGLDGLDVDYLLGRKVSGNKSFDGDVLKEYF' A
#
# COMPACT_ATOMS: atom_id res chain seq x y z
N MET A 1 7.53 19.28 -15.50
CA MET A 1 7.78 17.97 -14.84
C MET A 1 6.45 17.52 -14.24
N GLY A 2 5.79 16.54 -14.85
CA GLY A 2 4.42 16.15 -14.50
C GLY A 2 4.32 15.38 -13.18
N ILE A 3 3.11 15.34 -12.62
CA ILE A 3 2.70 14.66 -11.37
C ILE A 3 3.20 13.20 -11.27
N TYR A 4 3.56 12.58 -12.39
CA TYR A 4 4.08 11.22 -12.48
C TYR A 4 5.49 11.02 -11.92
N LEU A 5 6.39 12.01 -12.01
CA LEU A 5 7.79 11.80 -11.59
C LEU A 5 7.90 11.51 -10.07
N PRO A 6 7.23 12.24 -9.16
CA PRO A 6 7.21 11.89 -7.74
C PRO A 6 6.69 10.47 -7.46
N ARG A 7 5.62 10.03 -8.15
CA ARG A 7 5.08 8.68 -7.97
C ARG A 7 6.05 7.61 -8.43
N VAL A 8 6.76 7.86 -9.54
CA VAL A 8 7.81 6.95 -10.03
C VAL A 8 8.95 6.87 -9.02
N ILE A 9 9.39 8.00 -8.45
CA ILE A 9 10.42 8.03 -7.42
C ILE A 9 9.97 7.21 -6.20
N ASN A 10 8.75 7.43 -5.70
CA ASN A 10 8.21 6.69 -4.56
C ASN A 10 8.16 5.18 -4.80
N VAL A 11 7.84 4.74 -6.03
CA VAL A 11 7.87 3.32 -6.40
C VAL A 11 9.30 2.77 -6.43
N ILE A 12 10.23 3.48 -7.08
CA ILE A 12 11.62 3.03 -7.26
C ILE A 12 12.37 2.96 -5.94
N GLU A 13 12.16 3.94 -5.06
CA GLU A 13 12.83 4.02 -3.76
C GLU A 13 12.08 3.26 -2.66
N ILE A 14 10.86 2.82 -2.95
CA ILE A 14 9.93 2.23 -1.96
C ILE A 14 9.75 3.21 -0.79
N ASP A 15 9.53 4.48 -1.11
CA ASP A 15 9.33 5.54 -0.11
C ASP A 15 7.98 5.38 0.59
N SER A 16 7.87 5.87 1.83
CA SER A 16 6.61 5.89 2.58
C SER A 16 5.46 6.59 1.83
N GLY A 17 5.78 7.58 0.98
CA GLY A 17 4.83 8.25 0.08
C GLY A 17 4.13 7.32 -0.89
N LEU A 18 4.71 6.15 -1.19
CA LEU A 18 4.06 5.12 -2.01
C LEU A 18 2.76 4.62 -1.37
N VAL A 19 2.68 4.54 -0.03
CA VAL A 19 1.44 4.18 0.67
C VAL A 19 0.33 5.15 0.29
N ARG A 20 0.59 6.45 0.38
CA ARG A 20 -0.37 7.49 0.03
C ARG A 20 -0.74 7.45 -1.46
N ASP A 21 0.25 7.32 -2.34
CA ASP A 21 0.01 7.28 -3.79
C ASP A 21 -0.95 6.15 -4.19
N VAL A 22 -0.76 4.96 -3.60
CA VAL A 22 -1.61 3.79 -3.83
C VAL A 22 -2.98 3.98 -3.18
N MET A 23 -3.06 4.55 -1.97
CA MET A 23 -4.35 4.83 -1.33
C MET A 23 -5.21 5.80 -2.14
N GLU A 24 -4.59 6.85 -2.71
CA GLU A 24 -5.29 7.83 -3.53
C GLU A 24 -5.67 7.27 -4.92
N ASN A 25 -4.86 6.36 -5.49
CA ASN A 25 -5.03 5.87 -6.85
C ASN A 25 -4.79 4.34 -6.95
N PRO A 26 -5.59 3.51 -6.26
CA PRO A 26 -5.32 2.07 -6.18
C PRO A 26 -5.38 1.40 -7.56
N SER A 27 -6.23 1.88 -8.47
CA SER A 27 -6.36 1.33 -9.82
C SER A 27 -5.11 1.48 -10.70
N TYR A 28 -4.12 2.27 -10.29
CA TYR A 28 -2.85 2.42 -11.02
C TYR A 28 -1.86 1.28 -10.73
N TYR A 29 -2.17 0.42 -9.76
CA TYR A 29 -1.30 -0.64 -9.29
C TYR A 29 -2.00 -1.99 -9.45
N SER A 30 -1.30 -2.98 -9.99
CA SER A 30 -1.88 -4.30 -10.23
C SER A 30 -2.26 -5.05 -8.95
N TYR A 31 -1.61 -4.73 -7.83
CA TYR A 31 -1.90 -5.35 -6.53
C TYR A 31 -1.80 -4.33 -5.38
N PRO A 32 -2.79 -3.43 -5.24
CA PRO A 32 -2.70 -2.25 -4.36
C PRO A 32 -2.42 -2.62 -2.89
N PHE A 33 -3.09 -3.65 -2.39
CA PHE A 33 -2.88 -4.15 -1.04
C PHE A 33 -1.41 -4.51 -0.76
N LEU A 34 -0.80 -5.37 -1.59
CA LEU A 34 0.59 -5.81 -1.42
C LEU A 34 1.56 -4.63 -1.61
N THR A 35 1.28 -3.70 -2.51
CA THR A 35 2.12 -2.51 -2.67
C THR A 35 2.14 -1.68 -1.39
N ILE A 36 0.99 -1.46 -0.75
CA ILE A 36 0.93 -0.74 0.53
C ILE A 36 1.62 -1.53 1.64
N ALA A 37 1.31 -2.82 1.79
CA ALA A 37 1.90 -3.66 2.83
C ALA A 37 3.43 -3.73 2.70
N PHE A 38 3.95 -3.86 1.48
CA PHE A 38 5.37 -3.85 1.20
C PHE A 38 6.02 -2.50 1.55
N ALA A 39 5.44 -1.40 1.09
CA ALA A 39 5.95 -0.05 1.37
C ALA A 39 5.94 0.24 2.88
N ALA A 40 4.85 -0.08 3.57
CA ALA A 40 4.72 0.10 5.01
C ALA A 40 5.78 -0.70 5.77
N LYS A 41 5.94 -1.99 5.47
CA LYS A 41 6.94 -2.85 6.12
C LYS A 41 8.37 -2.35 5.88
N ARG A 42 8.70 -1.93 4.65
CA ARG A 42 10.04 -1.44 4.29
C ARG A 42 10.39 -0.12 4.97
N ASN A 43 9.39 0.68 5.32
CA ASN A 43 9.56 1.96 6.02
C ASN A 43 9.32 1.87 7.53
N GLY A 44 9.14 0.66 8.09
CA GLY A 44 8.92 0.47 9.54
C GLY A 44 7.58 0.99 10.05
N ILE A 45 6.59 1.15 9.18
CA ILE A 45 5.23 1.56 9.54
C ILE A 45 4.50 0.33 10.06
N GLY A 46 4.02 0.38 11.31
CA GLY A 46 3.20 -0.66 11.93
C GLY A 46 1.73 -0.62 11.49
N LEU A 47 0.93 -1.60 11.92
CA LEU A 47 -0.52 -1.62 11.66
C LEU A 47 -1.26 -0.42 12.29
N ASP A 48 -0.75 0.12 13.39
CA ASP A 48 -1.25 1.33 14.04
C ASP A 48 -1.09 2.58 13.19
N GLY A 49 -0.13 2.58 12.26
CA GLY A 49 0.07 3.62 11.27
C GLY A 49 -0.75 3.44 9.98
N LEU A 50 -1.60 2.41 9.89
CA LEU A 50 -2.36 2.07 8.70
C LEU A 50 -3.87 2.05 8.97
N ASP A 51 -4.66 2.53 8.01
CA ASP A 51 -6.10 2.32 8.00
C ASP A 51 -6.40 0.90 7.48
N VAL A 52 -6.41 -0.07 8.41
CA VAL A 52 -6.62 -1.50 8.10
C VAL A 52 -8.00 -1.75 7.50
N ASP A 53 -9.02 -1.01 7.94
CA ASP A 53 -10.38 -1.15 7.40
C ASP A 53 -10.45 -0.69 5.94
N TYR A 54 -9.74 0.39 5.59
CA TYR A 54 -9.59 0.82 4.20
C TYR A 54 -8.80 -0.18 3.36
N LEU A 55 -7.66 -0.66 3.89
CA LEU A 55 -6.78 -1.64 3.22
C LEU A 55 -7.53 -2.92 2.85
N LEU A 56 -8.35 -3.41 3.77
CA LEU A 56 -9.19 -4.60 3.57
C LEU A 56 -10.52 -4.27 2.87
N GLY A 57 -10.70 -3.02 2.43
CA GLY A 57 -11.84 -2.56 1.66
C GLY A 57 -11.74 -2.95 0.19
N ARG A 58 -12.90 -3.01 -0.48
CA ARG A 58 -13.04 -3.45 -1.89
C ARG A 58 -12.27 -2.63 -2.93
N LYS A 59 -11.76 -1.44 -2.57
CA LYS A 59 -10.96 -0.59 -3.46
C LYS A 59 -9.49 -1.03 -3.53
N VAL A 60 -9.00 -1.70 -2.49
CA VAL A 60 -7.57 -2.00 -2.30
C VAL A 60 -7.35 -3.50 -2.22
N SER A 61 -8.16 -4.18 -1.41
CA SER A 61 -8.10 -5.63 -1.24
C SER A 61 -8.85 -6.34 -2.37
N GLY A 62 -8.16 -7.31 -2.98
CA GLY A 62 -8.75 -8.23 -3.95
C GLY A 62 -9.36 -9.47 -3.29
N ASN A 63 -8.83 -9.85 -2.11
CA ASN A 63 -9.35 -10.95 -1.30
C ASN A 63 -9.14 -10.63 0.18
N LYS A 64 -10.18 -10.11 0.83
CA LYS A 64 -10.13 -9.65 2.22
C LYS A 64 -9.61 -10.70 3.22
N SER A 65 -9.94 -11.98 3.01
CA SER A 65 -9.47 -13.05 3.92
C SER A 65 -7.96 -13.26 3.76
N PHE A 66 -7.52 -13.46 2.52
CA PHE A 66 -6.11 -13.67 2.20
C PHE A 66 -5.26 -12.46 2.61
N ASP A 67 -5.68 -11.25 2.24
CA ASP A 67 -4.97 -10.01 2.56
C ASP A 67 -4.94 -9.78 4.08
N GLY A 68 -6.02 -10.11 4.80
CA GLY A 68 -6.05 -10.06 6.26
C GLY A 68 -5.06 -11.03 6.92
N ASP A 69 -4.87 -12.22 6.35
CA ASP A 69 -3.89 -13.18 6.86
C ASP A 69 -2.45 -12.74 6.58
N VAL A 70 -2.19 -12.06 5.44
CA VAL A 70 -0.90 -11.42 5.17
C VAL A 70 -0.58 -10.37 6.24
N LEU A 71 -1.55 -9.54 6.65
CA LEU A 71 -1.30 -8.56 7.71
C LEU A 71 -0.93 -9.22 9.05
N LYS A 72 -1.61 -10.32 9.43
CA LYS A 72 -1.32 -11.03 10.69
C LYS A 72 0.06 -11.69 10.72
N GLU A 73 0.53 -12.17 9.58
CA GLU A 73 1.80 -12.90 9.48
C GLU A 73 3.00 -11.94 9.45
N TYR A 74 2.84 -10.79 8.79
CA TYR A 74 3.97 -9.91 8.46
C TYR A 74 4.02 -8.60 9.23
N PHE A 75 3.05 -8.30 10.09
CA PHE A 75 3.06 -7.12 10.96
C PHE A 75 2.79 -7.51 12.42
#